data_AF-A0A918M7M9-F1
#
_entry.id   AF-A0A918M7M9-F1
#
_cell.length_a   1.000
_cell.length_b   1.000
_cell.length_c   1.000
_cell.angle_alpha   90.00
_cell.angle_beta   90.00
_cell.angle_gamma   90.00
#
_symmetry.space_group_name_H-M   'P 1'
#
loop_
_entity.id
_entity.type
_entity.pdbx_description
1 polymer ?
#
loop_
_entity_poly.entity_id
_entity_poly.type
_entity_poly.pdbx_seq_one_letter_code
_entity_poly.pdbx_strand_id
1 'polypeptide(L)'
;MTAAITAVSLVVAGAPAFAAPMPAPELPQATTPWTTPGKPIASPPIPSGTTKAPVSEAEAEPSPQLAAWRAAQKARAEAGRTAEAGPAMRSGSTAAAAETTYVSEGQGQVPWHELSDTRLDDALVARVNLSNGNLMLAATDFGIAGVRQKLELTRTYNSLDAPWGKVSQRWWQGYERYAQILDAEVVVYDATGDAVRFTKNADGTFTTPTGYSKDLKKNADGTYALTDRKSGSKDTYNAHGTLTKVTDKNNGTIAVDQHDEGAEHKGFKLTETRSGRWIDLVKTDASQWQAKDHTGRTAVFDLNAAGDLAKFTDTAGKATVYAYDSSRRLAKVTTPEDTITLFTYDAQNRVRSVQRVTESTSSGHNGPTWRYDYSGATPSAAGTTTVTDPDGDRTVHTHNADGEITKVTDPLGHPRSRTYKNHLVQTATDAMGTGTDGTGGNVTTYGWDARNNPSSAQLPTGATAALTGYRTIAGGDLPGSYTSADGQKEDYTYDTNGNTETVTTTGTDGGQRTYTYNKAIPTCGGFEGQRCTAKDANGKVTSFIYDTKGNLSKVTPPAPLGVVTYTHDALGRVETVTDGRGIKSVYTRPGQAGLLHQHDRHLHLRRRRQPHLAYRRLRHHHLDFRRTQP
;
A
#
# COMPACT_ATOMS: atom_id res chain seq x y z
N MET A 1 -22.28 34.37 18.19
CA MET A 1 -21.85 35.79 18.26
C MET A 1 -20.53 35.86 17.49
N THR A 2 -20.37 36.53 16.36
CA THR A 2 -21.00 37.74 15.81
C THR A 2 -21.11 37.59 14.28
N ALA A 3 -22.16 38.15 13.70
CA ALA A 3 -22.62 37.99 12.32
C ALA A 3 -21.91 38.89 11.29
N ALA A 4 -22.01 38.55 9.99
CA ALA A 4 -22.38 39.52 8.95
C ALA A 4 -22.87 38.85 7.64
N ILE A 5 -24.05 39.28 7.21
CA ILE A 5 -24.78 39.01 5.96
C ILE A 5 -24.44 40.13 4.97
N THR A 6 -24.35 39.88 3.65
CA THR A 6 -24.88 40.82 2.64
C THR A 6 -25.09 40.21 1.25
N ALA A 7 -26.11 40.73 0.57
CA ALA A 7 -26.82 40.19 -0.58
C ALA A 7 -26.51 40.89 -1.92
N VAL A 8 -26.83 40.17 -3.00
CA VAL A 8 -27.30 40.52 -4.35
C VAL A 8 -27.42 42.00 -4.76
N SER A 9 -27.00 42.32 -6.00
CA SER A 9 -27.67 43.30 -6.88
C SER A 9 -27.33 43.07 -8.37
N LEU A 10 -28.36 43.24 -9.21
CA LEU A 10 -28.46 42.99 -10.64
C LEU A 10 -28.73 44.34 -11.34
N VAL A 11 -28.04 44.68 -12.44
CA VAL A 11 -28.47 45.76 -13.36
C VAL A 11 -28.16 45.38 -14.80
N VAL A 12 -29.17 45.56 -15.65
CA VAL A 12 -29.23 45.32 -17.10
C VAL A 12 -29.13 46.66 -17.85
N ALA A 13 -28.48 46.66 -19.02
CA ALA A 13 -28.93 47.27 -20.29
C ALA A 13 -27.80 47.96 -21.08
N GLY A 14 -27.82 47.78 -22.41
CA GLY A 14 -27.15 48.66 -23.37
C GLY A 14 -26.50 47.95 -24.56
N ALA A 15 -27.27 47.59 -25.58
CA ALA A 15 -26.77 47.47 -26.96
C ALA A 15 -27.06 48.81 -27.68
N PRO A 16 -26.26 49.21 -28.70
CA PRO A 16 -26.75 48.95 -30.05
C PRO A 16 -25.69 48.74 -31.16
N ALA A 17 -26.24 48.32 -32.31
CA ALA A 17 -25.85 48.63 -33.69
C ALA A 17 -24.81 47.76 -34.43
N PHE A 18 -25.28 47.31 -35.61
CA PHE A 18 -24.63 46.49 -36.63
C PHE A 18 -23.71 47.31 -37.54
N ALA A 19 -22.60 46.70 -37.99
CA ALA A 19 -21.93 47.05 -39.24
C ALA A 19 -21.42 45.76 -39.94
N ALA A 20 -21.58 45.72 -41.26
CA ALA A 20 -21.29 44.61 -42.17
C ALA A 20 -19.78 44.50 -42.53
N PRO A 21 -19.33 43.47 -43.30
CA PRO A 21 -18.01 42.85 -43.16
C PRO A 21 -16.87 43.60 -43.89
N MET A 22 -15.68 43.56 -43.30
CA MET A 22 -14.40 43.88 -43.96
C MET A 22 -13.65 42.58 -44.30
N PRO A 23 -12.82 42.56 -45.36
CA PRO A 23 -12.20 41.35 -45.88
C PRO A 23 -11.17 40.78 -44.90
N ALA A 24 -11.04 39.45 -44.90
CA ALA A 24 -10.16 38.73 -43.99
C ALA A 24 -8.69 39.20 -44.16
N PRO A 25 -8.04 39.70 -43.11
CA PRO A 25 -6.59 39.73 -43.10
C PRO A 25 -6.09 38.29 -42.93
N GLU A 26 -5.18 37.85 -43.80
CA GLU A 26 -4.37 36.65 -43.53
C GLU A 26 -3.63 36.87 -42.20
N LEU A 27 -4.13 36.22 -41.15
CA LEU A 27 -3.40 36.17 -39.89
C LEU A 27 -2.20 35.24 -40.08
N PRO A 28 -1.00 35.65 -39.65
CA PRO A 28 0.15 34.75 -39.64
C PRO A 28 -0.22 33.50 -38.83
N GLN A 29 0.26 32.33 -39.26
CA GLN A 29 0.02 31.07 -38.57
C GLN A 29 0.28 31.25 -37.07
N ALA A 30 -0.72 30.93 -36.26
CA ALA A 30 -0.60 30.97 -34.80
C ALA A 30 0.38 29.87 -34.36
N THR A 31 1.66 30.20 -34.26
CA THR A 31 2.63 29.39 -33.53
C THR A 31 2.28 29.50 -32.05
N THR A 32 1.51 28.53 -31.56
CA THR A 32 1.22 28.40 -30.14
C THR A 32 2.50 27.91 -29.43
N PRO A 33 2.83 28.43 -28.23
CA PRO A 33 4.02 27.99 -27.46
C PRO A 33 3.95 26.53 -27.01
N TRP A 34 2.86 25.83 -27.33
CA TRP A 34 2.61 24.43 -27.03
C TRP A 34 3.09 23.45 -28.11
N THR A 35 3.70 23.95 -29.20
CA THR A 35 4.23 23.10 -30.30
C THR A 35 5.74 23.15 -30.48
N THR A 36 6.44 23.98 -29.69
CA THR A 36 7.90 23.96 -29.57
C THR A 36 8.26 23.20 -28.29
N PRO A 37 9.18 22.22 -28.30
CA PRO A 37 9.75 21.69 -27.07
C PRO A 37 10.33 22.88 -26.29
N GLY A 38 9.70 23.25 -25.18
CA GLY A 38 10.26 24.25 -24.29
C GLY A 38 11.65 23.80 -23.88
N LYS A 39 12.63 24.73 -23.87
CA LYS A 39 13.95 24.44 -23.28
C LYS A 39 13.72 23.76 -21.93
N PRO A 40 14.39 22.64 -21.62
CA PRO A 40 14.26 22.01 -20.32
C PRO A 40 14.53 23.07 -19.25
N ILE A 41 13.52 23.37 -18.44
CA ILE A 41 13.69 24.22 -17.26
C ILE A 41 14.58 23.40 -16.36
N ALA A 42 15.84 23.82 -16.19
CA ALA A 42 16.75 23.17 -15.27
C ALA A 42 16.09 23.20 -13.88
N SER A 43 15.86 22.03 -13.29
CA SER A 43 15.49 21.94 -11.88
C SER A 43 16.54 22.69 -11.08
N PRO A 44 16.14 23.54 -10.10
CA PRO A 44 17.11 24.18 -9.23
C PRO A 44 18.01 23.10 -8.59
N PRO A 45 19.32 23.37 -8.41
CA PRO A 45 20.21 22.40 -7.79
C PRO A 45 19.67 22.03 -6.41
N ILE A 46 19.50 20.74 -6.16
CA ILE A 46 19.14 20.22 -4.84
C ILE A 46 20.43 20.27 -4.01
N PRO A 47 20.50 21.07 -2.93
CA PRO A 47 21.67 21.11 -2.06
C PRO A 47 21.97 19.70 -1.54
N SER A 48 23.25 19.34 -1.44
CA SER A 48 23.66 18.02 -0.96
C SER A 48 23.33 17.76 0.52
N GLY A 49 22.87 18.78 1.25
CA GLY A 49 22.79 18.74 2.71
C GLY A 49 24.16 18.82 3.38
N THR A 50 24.17 18.90 4.71
CA THR A 50 25.38 18.86 5.56
C THR A 50 25.68 17.45 6.09
N THR A 51 24.66 16.59 6.15
CA THR A 51 24.75 15.21 6.65
C THR A 51 25.52 14.31 5.67
N LYS A 52 26.48 13.55 6.21
CA LYS A 52 27.30 12.58 5.45
C LYS A 52 26.94 11.15 5.80
N ALA A 53 26.97 10.28 4.79
CA ALA A 53 26.77 8.85 4.98
C ALA A 53 27.93 8.24 5.79
N PRO A 54 27.64 7.42 6.82
CA PRO A 54 28.68 6.63 7.48
C PRO A 54 29.12 5.47 6.57
N VAL A 55 30.33 4.96 6.80
CA VAL A 55 30.83 3.77 6.11
C VAL A 55 29.96 2.56 6.46
N SER A 56 29.65 1.73 5.48
CA SER A 56 28.94 0.48 5.73
C SER A 56 29.86 -0.54 6.41
N GLU A 57 29.39 -1.16 7.48
CA GLU A 57 30.08 -2.24 8.18
C GLU A 57 29.68 -3.59 7.58
N ALA A 58 30.56 -4.59 7.55
CA ALA A 58 30.17 -5.94 7.16
C ALA A 58 29.18 -6.54 8.17
N GLU A 59 28.24 -7.36 7.71
CA GLU A 59 27.36 -8.15 8.59
C GLU A 59 28.20 -8.98 9.56
N ALA A 60 27.85 -8.95 10.85
CA ALA A 60 28.46 -9.81 11.86
C ALA A 60 28.13 -11.28 11.56
N GLU A 61 29.07 -12.18 11.86
CA GLU A 61 28.86 -13.62 11.67
C GLU A 61 27.54 -14.07 12.33
N PRO A 62 26.64 -14.73 11.58
CA PRO A 62 25.37 -15.18 12.13
C PRO A 62 25.61 -16.23 13.21
N SER A 63 24.71 -16.30 14.19
CA SER A 63 24.73 -17.42 15.13
C SER A 63 24.59 -18.77 14.38
N PRO A 64 25.03 -19.91 14.96
CA PRO A 64 24.86 -21.21 14.32
C PRO A 64 23.39 -21.54 13.99
N GLN A 65 22.48 -21.15 14.88
CA GLN A 65 21.04 -21.24 14.63
C GLN A 65 20.65 -20.41 13.41
N LEU A 66 21.28 -19.22 13.27
CA LEU A 66 21.02 -18.30 12.19
C LEU A 66 21.56 -18.72 10.82
N ALA A 67 22.71 -19.36 10.82
CA ALA A 67 23.17 -20.08 9.64
C ALA A 67 22.22 -21.23 9.26
N ALA A 68 21.81 -22.07 10.24
CA ALA A 68 21.00 -23.26 9.99
C ALA A 68 19.61 -22.93 9.43
N TRP A 69 18.93 -21.92 9.98
CA TRP A 69 17.64 -21.53 9.41
C TRP A 69 17.77 -20.91 8.03
N ARG A 70 18.78 -20.05 7.77
CA ARG A 70 18.98 -19.47 6.43
C ARG A 70 19.17 -20.58 5.40
N ALA A 71 19.91 -21.64 5.76
CA ALA A 71 20.07 -22.83 4.94
C ALA A 71 18.74 -23.59 4.73
N ALA A 72 17.93 -23.75 5.77
CA ALA A 72 16.62 -24.40 5.67
C ALA A 72 15.63 -23.60 4.80
N GLN A 73 15.65 -22.27 4.87
CA GLN A 73 14.83 -21.42 3.99
C GLN A 73 15.27 -21.51 2.54
N LYS A 74 16.59 -21.51 2.30
CA LYS A 74 17.14 -21.71 0.96
C LYS A 74 16.68 -23.06 0.39
N ALA A 75 16.83 -24.14 1.16
CA ALA A 75 16.37 -25.47 0.76
C ALA A 75 14.86 -25.49 0.48
N ARG A 76 14.05 -24.81 1.30
CA ARG A 76 12.60 -24.65 1.06
C ARG A 76 12.31 -23.95 -0.26
N ALA A 77 13.05 -22.89 -0.59
CA ALA A 77 12.86 -22.12 -1.81
C ALA A 77 13.38 -22.82 -3.07
N GLU A 78 14.32 -23.78 -2.92
CA GLU A 78 14.91 -24.55 -4.03
C GLU A 78 14.21 -25.90 -4.26
N ALA A 79 13.75 -26.58 -3.22
CA ALA A 79 13.46 -28.03 -3.24
C ALA A 79 12.01 -28.45 -3.55
N GLY A 80 11.18 -27.61 -4.13
CA GLY A 80 9.92 -28.02 -4.77
C GLY A 80 9.06 -28.90 -3.88
N ARG A 81 8.33 -28.43 -2.86
CA ARG A 81 7.49 -29.38 -2.09
C ARG A 81 6.37 -29.95 -2.98
N THR A 82 6.69 -31.07 -3.64
CA THR A 82 5.76 -31.93 -4.36
C THR A 82 4.67 -32.40 -3.40
N ALA A 83 3.45 -32.53 -3.91
CA ALA A 83 2.29 -33.08 -3.20
C ALA A 83 2.49 -34.51 -2.62
N GLU A 84 3.64 -35.15 -2.86
CA GLU A 84 3.99 -36.49 -2.37
C GLU A 84 5.01 -36.52 -1.22
N ALA A 85 5.54 -35.37 -0.74
CA ALA A 85 6.40 -35.38 0.43
C ALA A 85 5.56 -35.52 1.71
N GLY A 86 5.25 -36.77 2.07
CA GLY A 86 4.68 -37.18 3.35
C GLY A 86 5.54 -36.78 4.58
N PRO A 87 5.14 -37.18 5.80
CA PRO A 87 5.56 -36.57 7.08
C PRO A 87 7.05 -36.69 7.48
N ALA A 88 7.94 -37.12 6.58
CA ALA A 88 9.31 -37.51 6.86
C ALA A 88 10.30 -36.36 7.12
N MET A 89 9.82 -35.11 7.28
CA MET A 89 10.60 -34.05 7.95
C MET A 89 10.24 -33.89 9.44
N ARG A 90 9.39 -34.78 9.98
CA ARG A 90 9.11 -34.96 11.41
C ARG A 90 9.20 -36.43 11.81
N SER A 91 10.42 -36.92 12.00
CA SER A 91 10.77 -37.86 13.09
C SER A 91 12.23 -38.28 12.89
N GLY A 92 13.16 -37.53 13.47
CA GLY A 92 14.57 -37.78 13.24
C GLY A 92 15.55 -36.95 14.04
N SER A 93 15.13 -36.33 15.14
CA SER A 93 16.02 -36.11 16.29
C SER A 93 15.16 -35.91 17.53
N THR A 94 15.29 -36.82 18.48
CA THR A 94 14.70 -36.74 19.83
C THR A 94 15.57 -35.86 20.75
N ALA A 95 16.32 -34.90 20.18
CA ALA A 95 17.22 -34.03 20.90
C ALA A 95 17.25 -32.62 20.27
N ALA A 96 16.12 -31.90 20.34
CA ALA A 96 16.04 -30.45 20.49
C ALA A 96 14.56 -30.03 20.44
N ALA A 97 13.88 -30.12 21.59
CA ALA A 97 12.57 -29.50 21.80
C ALA A 97 12.68 -27.97 21.99
N ALA A 98 13.61 -27.32 21.29
CA ALA A 98 13.83 -25.88 21.27
C ALA A 98 14.51 -25.55 19.94
N GLU A 99 13.81 -24.98 18.94
CA GLU A 99 14.34 -24.29 17.72
C GLU A 99 13.30 -24.23 16.57
N THR A 100 12.06 -23.77 16.77
CA THR A 100 11.01 -23.86 15.71
C THR A 100 10.49 -22.54 15.16
N THR A 101 10.97 -21.39 15.63
CA THR A 101 10.71 -20.09 14.98
C THR A 101 12.03 -19.38 14.79
N TYR A 102 12.16 -18.67 13.69
CA TYR A 102 13.42 -18.05 13.44
C TYR A 102 13.34 -16.67 12.78
N VAL A 103 12.41 -16.39 11.87
CA VAL A 103 12.21 -14.99 11.45
C VAL A 103 11.85 -14.26 12.75
N SER A 104 12.75 -13.42 13.24
CA SER A 104 12.53 -12.67 14.46
C SER A 104 11.22 -11.92 14.32
N GLU A 105 10.34 -12.07 15.30
CA GLU A 105 9.13 -11.26 15.37
C GLU A 105 9.52 -9.78 15.53
N GLY A 106 8.65 -8.87 15.12
CA GLY A 106 8.98 -7.44 15.19
C GLY A 106 9.77 -6.92 13.99
N GLN A 107 9.88 -7.66 12.88
CA GLN A 107 10.42 -7.17 11.61
C GLN A 107 9.36 -7.19 10.49
N GLY A 108 9.68 -6.64 9.32
CA GLY A 108 8.67 -6.39 8.29
C GLY A 108 7.72 -5.23 8.64
N GLN A 109 6.48 -5.31 8.16
CA GLN A 109 5.40 -4.33 8.40
C GLN A 109 4.52 -4.74 9.58
N VAL A 110 5.05 -4.54 10.78
CA VAL A 110 4.36 -4.78 12.04
C VAL A 110 3.41 -3.61 12.36
N PRO A 111 2.15 -3.84 12.80
CA PRO A 111 1.14 -2.78 12.92
C PRO A 111 1.50 -1.61 13.84
N TRP A 112 2.36 -1.82 14.85
CA TRP A 112 2.73 -0.82 15.85
C TRP A 112 4.12 -0.22 15.64
N HIS A 113 4.86 -0.65 14.62
CA HIS A 113 6.14 -0.02 14.26
C HIS A 113 5.90 1.22 13.39
N GLU A 114 6.73 2.25 13.57
CA GLU A 114 6.74 3.41 12.69
C GLU A 114 7.74 3.24 11.54
N LEU A 115 7.32 3.59 10.32
CA LEU A 115 8.14 3.52 9.12
C LEU A 115 8.42 4.95 8.59
N SER A 116 9.64 5.16 8.12
CA SER A 116 10.06 6.34 7.34
C SER A 116 10.17 5.95 5.87
N ASP A 117 9.35 6.57 5.03
CA ASP A 117 9.27 6.23 3.61
C ASP A 117 10.01 7.26 2.74
N THR A 118 10.84 6.76 1.83
CA THR A 118 11.51 7.51 0.77
C THR A 118 11.15 6.91 -0.58
N ARG A 119 10.43 7.65 -1.42
CA ARG A 119 10.12 7.22 -2.79
C ARG A 119 11.36 7.31 -3.67
N LEU A 120 11.69 6.21 -4.34
CA LEU A 120 12.81 6.18 -5.30
C LEU A 120 12.29 6.46 -6.72
N ASP A 121 11.14 5.89 -7.04
CA ASP A 121 10.36 6.19 -8.25
C ASP A 121 8.85 5.98 -7.97
N ASP A 122 8.03 5.92 -9.03
CA ASP A 122 6.57 5.73 -8.93
C ASP A 122 6.17 4.33 -8.42
N ALA A 123 7.01 3.32 -8.63
CA ALA A 123 6.75 1.92 -8.35
C ALA A 123 7.57 1.36 -7.17
N LEU A 124 8.59 2.08 -6.69
CA LEU A 124 9.57 1.64 -5.70
C LEU A 124 9.70 2.63 -4.54
N VAL A 125 9.50 2.11 -3.32
CA VAL A 125 9.62 2.89 -2.07
C VAL A 125 10.57 2.19 -1.11
N ALA A 126 11.58 2.91 -0.64
CA ALA A 126 12.41 2.51 0.49
C ALA A 126 11.69 2.88 1.79
N ARG A 127 11.57 1.94 2.72
CA ARG A 127 10.89 2.09 4.00
C ARG A 127 11.85 1.68 5.10
N VAL A 128 12.16 2.60 6.00
CA VAL A 128 13.04 2.35 7.15
C VAL A 128 12.19 2.23 8.40
N ASN A 129 12.26 1.09 9.06
CA ASN A 129 11.60 0.89 10.35
C ASN A 129 12.39 1.62 11.43
N LEU A 130 11.74 2.60 12.08
CA LEU A 130 12.38 3.52 13.03
C LEU A 130 12.69 2.85 14.37
N SER A 131 12.21 1.64 14.61
CA SER A 131 12.46 0.91 15.85
C SER A 131 13.63 -0.05 15.73
N ASN A 132 13.69 -0.82 14.65
CA ASN A 132 14.67 -1.89 14.50
C ASN A 132 15.69 -1.65 13.37
N GLY A 133 15.55 -0.57 12.60
CA GLY A 133 16.43 -0.23 11.48
C GLY A 133 16.31 -1.12 10.24
N ASN A 134 15.26 -1.94 10.14
CA ASN A 134 14.99 -2.73 8.95
C ASN A 134 14.72 -1.83 7.74
N LEU A 135 15.50 -2.00 6.68
CA LEU A 135 15.22 -1.41 5.39
C LEU A 135 14.38 -2.38 4.56
N MET A 136 13.19 -1.94 4.19
CA MET A 136 12.35 -2.61 3.20
C MET A 136 12.29 -1.82 1.90
N LEU A 137 12.48 -2.48 0.75
CA LEU A 137 12.13 -1.86 -0.54
C LEU A 137 10.87 -2.52 -1.08
N ALA A 138 9.76 -1.80 -1.04
CA ALA A 138 8.49 -2.25 -1.57
C ALA A 138 8.36 -1.80 -3.04
N ALA A 139 8.26 -2.77 -3.94
CA ALA A 139 8.11 -2.55 -5.38
C ALA A 139 6.78 -3.10 -5.91
N THR A 140 6.17 -2.39 -6.85
CA THR A 140 5.07 -2.91 -7.69
C THR A 140 5.61 -3.19 -9.08
N ASP A 141 5.91 -4.46 -9.36
CA ASP A 141 6.59 -4.88 -10.59
C ASP A 141 5.62 -5.01 -11.77
N PHE A 142 4.40 -5.47 -11.48
CA PHE A 142 3.42 -5.77 -12.52
C PHE A 142 2.02 -5.49 -12.00
N GLY A 143 1.18 -4.82 -12.81
CA GLY A 143 -0.20 -4.52 -12.42
C GLY A 143 -1.17 -4.69 -13.57
N ILE A 144 -2.34 -5.21 -13.23
CA ILE A 144 -3.51 -5.33 -14.09
C ILE A 144 -4.71 -4.75 -13.33
N ALA A 145 -5.57 -4.00 -14.01
CA ALA A 145 -6.78 -3.50 -13.36
C ALA A 145 -7.64 -4.69 -12.93
N GLY A 146 -7.94 -4.76 -11.64
CA GLY A 146 -8.76 -5.82 -11.09
C GLY A 146 -10.17 -5.36 -10.73
N VAL A 147 -11.01 -6.32 -10.39
CA VAL A 147 -12.42 -6.09 -10.02
C VAL A 147 -12.47 -5.85 -8.51
N ARG A 148 -12.39 -4.58 -8.08
CA ARG A 148 -12.26 -4.12 -6.66
C ARG A 148 -10.96 -4.52 -5.96
N GLN A 149 -10.49 -5.76 -6.13
CA GLN A 149 -9.15 -6.20 -5.75
C GLN A 149 -8.22 -6.06 -6.95
N LYS A 150 -7.05 -5.44 -6.79
CA LYS A 150 -6.08 -5.33 -7.87
C LYS A 150 -5.33 -6.65 -8.06
N LEU A 151 -5.06 -7.01 -9.31
CA LEU A 151 -4.17 -8.10 -9.66
C LEU A 151 -2.79 -7.51 -9.92
N GLU A 152 -1.93 -7.54 -8.91
CA GLU A 152 -0.58 -6.96 -8.94
C GLU A 152 0.43 -8.03 -8.52
N LEU A 153 1.62 -8.03 -9.14
CA LEU A 153 2.81 -8.70 -8.63
C LEU A 153 3.66 -7.64 -7.94
N THR A 154 3.83 -7.79 -6.63
CA THR A 154 4.64 -6.92 -5.80
C THR A 154 5.79 -7.71 -5.21
N ARG A 155 6.87 -7.01 -4.83
CA ARG A 155 7.97 -7.60 -4.06
C ARG A 155 8.44 -6.68 -2.95
N THR A 156 9.02 -7.28 -1.93
CA THR A 156 9.63 -6.56 -0.80
C THR A 156 11.04 -7.09 -0.57
N TYR A 157 12.04 -6.21 -0.63
CA TYR A 157 13.34 -6.48 -0.01
C TYR A 157 13.22 -6.31 1.51
N ASN A 158 13.96 -7.06 2.31
CA ASN A 158 14.10 -6.83 3.75
C ASN A 158 15.56 -7.02 4.16
N SER A 159 16.15 -6.02 4.84
CA SER A 159 17.58 -6.01 5.16
C SER A 159 17.94 -6.85 6.38
N LEU A 160 17.00 -7.15 7.27
CA LEU A 160 17.22 -8.01 8.42
C LEU A 160 17.13 -9.49 8.00
N ASP A 161 16.36 -10.30 8.74
CA ASP A 161 16.23 -11.74 8.52
C ASP A 161 14.92 -12.04 7.79
N ALA A 162 14.98 -12.06 6.46
CA ALA A 162 13.83 -12.37 5.62
C ALA A 162 13.80 -13.86 5.22
N PRO A 163 12.60 -14.49 5.10
CA PRO A 163 12.47 -15.77 4.42
C PRO A 163 13.08 -15.72 3.02
N TRP A 164 13.67 -16.82 2.58
CA TRP A 164 14.19 -16.93 1.22
C TRP A 164 13.03 -16.90 0.21
N GLY A 165 13.00 -15.89 -0.67
CA GLY A 165 12.01 -15.76 -1.74
C GLY A 165 12.39 -16.52 -3.01
N LYS A 166 11.42 -16.85 -3.88
CA LYS A 166 11.74 -17.73 -5.03
C LYS A 166 12.69 -17.06 -6.01
N VAL A 167 12.53 -15.75 -6.24
CA VAL A 167 13.39 -15.00 -7.17
C VAL A 167 14.78 -14.76 -6.58
N SER A 168 14.87 -14.38 -5.30
CA SER A 168 16.16 -14.05 -4.66
C SER A 168 16.05 -14.08 -3.12
N GLN A 169 17.18 -14.32 -2.43
CA GLN A 169 17.24 -14.59 -0.98
C GLN A 169 16.49 -13.56 -0.11
N ARG A 170 16.68 -12.27 -0.34
CA ARG A 170 16.12 -11.19 0.50
C ARG A 170 14.91 -10.50 -0.14
N TRP A 171 14.43 -11.00 -1.28
CA TRP A 171 13.33 -10.42 -2.03
C TRP A 171 12.14 -11.38 -2.04
N TRP A 172 11.03 -10.93 -1.47
CA TRP A 172 9.84 -11.77 -1.36
C TRP A 172 8.67 -11.21 -2.16
N GLN A 173 8.02 -12.05 -2.96
CA GLN A 173 6.87 -11.67 -3.76
C GLN A 173 5.59 -11.65 -2.90
N GLY A 174 4.65 -10.78 -3.24
CA GLY A 174 3.40 -10.55 -2.51
C GLY A 174 2.53 -11.81 -2.28
N TYR A 175 2.72 -12.85 -3.08
CA TYR A 175 1.95 -14.09 -3.04
C TYR A 175 2.77 -15.30 -2.58
N GLU A 176 4.01 -15.09 -2.15
CA GLU A 176 4.84 -16.16 -1.59
C GLU A 176 4.62 -16.36 -0.09
N ARG A 177 3.68 -15.61 0.51
CA ARG A 177 3.23 -15.75 1.91
C ARG A 177 3.04 -17.21 2.29
N TYR A 178 3.46 -17.56 3.51
CA TYR A 178 3.57 -18.95 3.92
C TYR A 178 3.16 -19.13 5.39
N ALA A 179 2.46 -20.22 5.68
CA ALA A 179 2.07 -20.60 7.03
C ALA A 179 2.87 -21.84 7.49
N GLN A 180 3.80 -21.66 8.43
CA GLN A 180 4.49 -22.78 9.05
C GLN A 180 3.57 -23.47 10.06
N ILE A 181 3.13 -24.68 9.73
CA ILE A 181 2.21 -25.46 10.57
C ILE A 181 3.01 -26.27 11.60
N LEU A 182 2.87 -25.95 12.89
CA LEU A 182 3.47 -26.67 14.02
C LEU A 182 2.39 -27.39 14.85
N ASP A 183 2.79 -28.26 15.77
CA ASP A 183 1.82 -29.07 16.53
C ASP A 183 1.01 -28.22 17.52
N ALA A 184 1.69 -27.27 18.18
CA ALA A 184 1.11 -26.38 19.18
C ALA A 184 0.73 -24.99 18.63
N GLU A 185 1.15 -24.65 17.42
CA GLU A 185 1.02 -23.29 16.88
C GLU A 185 1.11 -23.25 15.35
N VAL A 186 0.79 -22.11 14.76
CA VAL A 186 1.02 -21.81 13.34
C VAL A 186 1.66 -20.44 13.22
N VAL A 187 2.80 -20.33 12.53
CA VAL A 187 3.45 -19.04 12.27
C VAL A 187 3.21 -18.64 10.83
N VAL A 188 2.53 -17.51 10.60
CA VAL A 188 2.31 -16.96 9.26
C VAL A 188 3.38 -15.91 8.97
N TYR A 189 4.05 -16.07 7.84
CA TYR A 189 5.01 -15.12 7.30
C TYR A 189 4.36 -14.31 6.17
N ASP A 190 4.39 -12.99 6.29
CA ASP A 190 3.83 -12.07 5.31
C ASP A 190 4.88 -11.55 4.30
N ALA A 191 4.46 -11.03 3.15
CA ALA A 191 5.38 -10.65 2.07
C ALA A 191 6.45 -9.59 2.41
N THR A 192 6.45 -9.03 3.62
CA THR A 192 7.45 -8.07 4.12
C THR A 192 8.46 -8.70 5.07
N GLY A 193 8.25 -9.97 5.45
CA GLY A 193 9.02 -10.69 6.46
C GLY A 193 8.45 -10.57 7.87
N ASP A 194 7.23 -10.04 8.04
CA ASP A 194 6.55 -10.10 9.35
C ASP A 194 6.15 -11.54 9.69
N ALA A 195 6.26 -11.90 10.95
CA ALA A 195 5.98 -13.22 11.49
C ALA A 195 4.88 -13.12 12.55
N VAL A 196 3.75 -13.76 12.30
CA VAL A 196 2.58 -13.73 13.19
C VAL A 196 2.28 -15.13 13.71
N ARG A 197 2.41 -15.32 15.02
CA ARG A 197 2.28 -16.62 15.69
C ARG A 197 0.91 -16.87 16.28
N PHE A 198 0.19 -17.87 15.79
CA PHE A 198 -1.11 -18.26 16.31
C PHE A 198 -0.98 -19.50 17.21
N THR A 199 -1.23 -19.33 18.50
CA THR A 199 -1.22 -20.46 19.46
C THR A 199 -2.49 -21.29 19.30
N LYS A 200 -2.34 -22.61 19.22
CA LYS A 200 -3.45 -23.55 19.11
C LYS A 200 -4.06 -23.82 20.50
N ASN A 201 -5.36 -23.69 20.61
CA ASN A 201 -6.13 -23.97 21.82
C ASN A 201 -6.51 -25.46 21.90
N ALA A 202 -6.91 -25.92 23.08
CA ALA A 202 -7.30 -27.31 23.32
C ALA A 202 -8.49 -27.78 22.45
N ASP A 203 -9.38 -26.85 22.08
CA ASP A 203 -10.53 -27.09 21.19
C ASP A 203 -10.16 -27.09 19.69
N GLY A 204 -8.87 -26.89 19.37
CA GLY A 204 -8.36 -26.81 18.00
C GLY A 204 -8.52 -25.45 17.32
N THR A 205 -9.08 -24.45 18.01
CA THR A 205 -9.10 -23.05 17.53
C THR A 205 -7.72 -22.39 17.72
N PHE A 206 -7.56 -21.18 17.20
CA PHE A 206 -6.31 -20.42 17.31
C PHE A 206 -6.55 -19.09 18.02
N THR A 207 -5.61 -18.73 18.89
CA THR A 207 -5.59 -17.43 19.56
C THR A 207 -4.86 -16.41 18.69
N THR A 208 -5.52 -15.29 18.41
CA THR A 208 -4.91 -14.13 17.74
C THR A 208 -3.91 -13.45 18.68
N PRO A 209 -2.67 -13.17 18.23
CA PRO A 209 -1.72 -12.39 19.00
C PRO A 209 -2.21 -10.98 19.33
N THR A 210 -1.74 -10.45 20.45
CA THR A 210 -1.96 -9.05 20.83
C THR A 210 -1.53 -8.10 19.71
N GLY A 211 -2.24 -6.99 19.54
CA GLY A 211 -1.95 -6.00 18.49
C GLY A 211 -2.40 -6.35 17.08
N TYR A 212 -2.65 -7.64 16.77
CA TYR A 212 -3.09 -8.06 15.45
C TYR A 212 -4.61 -8.15 15.34
N SER A 213 -5.13 -7.82 14.15
CA SER A 213 -6.56 -7.92 13.81
C SER A 213 -6.77 -9.04 12.78
N LYS A 214 -6.14 -10.21 12.99
CA LYS A 214 -6.21 -11.36 12.07
C LYS A 214 -6.69 -12.62 12.79
N ASP A 215 -7.55 -13.39 12.16
CA ASP A 215 -8.08 -14.66 12.66
C ASP A 215 -7.56 -15.82 11.82
N LEU A 216 -6.93 -16.81 12.47
CA LEU A 216 -6.54 -18.06 11.81
C LEU A 216 -7.56 -19.16 12.13
N LYS A 217 -7.97 -19.90 11.12
CA LYS A 217 -8.85 -21.06 11.24
C LYS A 217 -8.32 -22.24 10.44
N LYS A 218 -8.33 -23.44 11.02
CA LYS A 218 -8.19 -24.69 10.26
C LYS A 218 -9.57 -25.13 9.76
N ASN A 219 -9.69 -25.41 8.47
CA ASN A 219 -10.90 -25.90 7.82
C ASN A 219 -11.00 -27.42 7.91
N ALA A 220 -12.20 -27.96 7.69
CA ALA A 220 -12.46 -29.40 7.76
C ALA A 220 -11.70 -30.21 6.69
N ASP A 221 -11.37 -29.59 5.55
CA ASP A 221 -10.56 -30.16 4.48
C ASP A 221 -9.04 -30.11 4.76
N GLY A 222 -8.63 -29.65 5.95
CA GLY A 222 -7.24 -29.55 6.36
C GLY A 222 -6.53 -28.27 5.91
N THR A 223 -7.17 -27.42 5.10
CA THR A 223 -6.64 -26.10 4.72
C THR A 223 -6.70 -25.12 5.88
N TYR A 224 -5.95 -24.02 5.80
CA TYR A 224 -5.95 -22.95 6.79
C TYR A 224 -6.42 -21.64 6.15
N ALA A 225 -7.28 -20.89 6.83
CA ALA A 225 -7.75 -19.58 6.40
C ALA A 225 -7.33 -18.51 7.40
N LEU A 226 -6.58 -17.51 6.94
CA LEU A 226 -6.24 -16.32 7.69
C LEU A 226 -7.13 -15.16 7.22
N THR A 227 -8.00 -14.68 8.10
CA THR A 227 -8.94 -13.58 7.82
C THR A 227 -8.42 -12.29 8.45
N ASP A 228 -8.23 -11.24 7.66
CA ASP A 228 -7.97 -9.90 8.17
C ASP A 228 -9.29 -9.23 8.55
N ARG A 229 -9.49 -8.96 9.85
CA ARG A 229 -10.70 -8.34 10.39
C ARG A 229 -10.88 -6.90 9.92
N LYS A 230 -9.82 -6.20 9.47
CA LYS A 230 -9.96 -4.82 8.98
C LYS A 230 -10.53 -4.76 7.56
N SER A 231 -10.16 -5.72 6.71
CA SER A 231 -10.57 -5.73 5.30
C SER A 231 -11.65 -6.76 4.96
N GLY A 232 -11.78 -7.82 5.78
CA GLY A 232 -12.53 -9.03 5.46
C GLY A 232 -11.85 -9.93 4.42
N SER A 233 -10.61 -9.60 4.01
CA SER A 233 -9.83 -10.42 3.08
C SER A 233 -9.36 -11.71 3.74
N LYS A 234 -9.30 -12.79 2.96
CA LYS A 234 -8.94 -14.14 3.42
C LYS A 234 -7.82 -14.74 2.59
N ASP A 235 -6.71 -15.05 3.23
CA ASP A 235 -5.65 -15.89 2.65
C ASP A 235 -5.96 -17.35 2.97
N THR A 236 -5.92 -18.22 1.96
CA THR A 236 -6.13 -19.66 2.14
C THR A 236 -4.84 -20.42 1.84
N TYR A 237 -4.39 -21.20 2.80
CA TYR A 237 -3.20 -22.04 2.73
C TYR A 237 -3.60 -23.52 2.66
N ASN A 238 -2.87 -24.33 1.90
CA ASN A 238 -3.06 -25.79 1.92
C ASN A 238 -2.58 -26.41 3.25
N ALA A 239 -2.74 -27.72 3.41
CA ALA A 239 -2.32 -28.44 4.63
C ALA A 239 -0.81 -28.34 4.93
N HIS A 240 0.00 -27.94 3.94
CA HIS A 240 1.45 -27.74 4.06
C HIS A 240 1.84 -26.27 4.23
N GLY A 241 0.87 -25.36 4.32
CA GLY A 241 1.13 -23.93 4.55
C GLY A 241 1.36 -23.08 3.31
N THR A 242 1.20 -23.63 2.11
CA THR A 242 1.39 -22.88 0.84
C THR A 242 0.13 -22.09 0.51
N LEU A 243 0.27 -20.79 0.19
CA LEU A 243 -0.85 -19.96 -0.24
C LEU A 243 -1.42 -20.46 -1.58
N THR A 244 -2.74 -20.66 -1.60
CA THR A 244 -3.48 -21.19 -2.76
C THR A 244 -4.47 -20.18 -3.34
N LYS A 245 -4.97 -19.27 -2.51
CA LYS A 245 -5.86 -18.18 -2.96
C LYS A 245 -5.96 -17.07 -1.95
N VAL A 246 -6.30 -15.88 -2.44
CA VAL A 246 -6.67 -14.70 -1.67
C VAL A 246 -8.09 -14.32 -2.07
N THR A 247 -9.01 -14.21 -1.11
CA THR A 247 -10.42 -13.90 -1.39
C THR A 247 -10.85 -12.63 -0.66
N ASP A 248 -11.38 -11.66 -1.38
CA ASP A 248 -11.96 -10.45 -0.80
C ASP A 248 -13.33 -10.73 -0.14
N LYS A 249 -13.86 -9.76 0.61
CA LYS A 249 -15.16 -9.89 1.31
C LYS A 249 -16.37 -10.09 0.40
N ASN A 250 -16.23 -9.92 -0.92
CA ASN A 250 -17.27 -10.04 -1.95
C ASN A 250 -17.02 -11.25 -2.85
N ASN A 251 -16.30 -12.24 -2.34
CA ASN A 251 -16.00 -13.49 -3.04
C ASN A 251 -15.16 -13.30 -4.32
N GLY A 252 -14.49 -12.16 -4.47
CA GLY A 252 -13.46 -11.99 -5.48
C GLY A 252 -12.21 -12.77 -5.12
N THR A 253 -11.77 -13.67 -5.99
CA THR A 253 -10.67 -14.59 -5.68
C THR A 253 -9.52 -14.43 -6.67
N ILE A 254 -8.33 -14.20 -6.13
CA ILE A 254 -7.06 -14.42 -6.83
C ILE A 254 -6.56 -15.81 -6.46
N ALA A 255 -6.63 -16.75 -7.41
CA ALA A 255 -6.03 -18.07 -7.28
C ALA A 255 -4.51 -17.96 -7.44
N VAL A 256 -3.77 -18.77 -6.68
CA VAL A 256 -2.31 -18.85 -6.69
C VAL A 256 -1.92 -20.30 -7.00
N ASP A 257 -1.62 -20.55 -8.27
CA ASP A 257 -1.24 -21.87 -8.78
C ASP A 257 0.29 -21.96 -8.80
N GLN A 258 0.89 -22.83 -7.98
CA GLN A 258 2.34 -23.00 -7.97
C GLN A 258 2.78 -23.82 -9.19
N HIS A 259 3.87 -23.42 -9.85
CA HIS A 259 4.49 -24.18 -10.95
C HIS A 259 5.50 -25.20 -10.43
N ASP A 260 5.07 -26.00 -9.47
CA ASP A 260 5.91 -27.02 -8.85
C ASP A 260 5.75 -28.33 -9.64
N GLU A 261 6.54 -28.48 -10.71
CA GLU A 261 6.61 -29.69 -11.54
C GLU A 261 7.89 -30.48 -11.25
N GLY A 262 7.78 -31.62 -10.57
CA GLY A 262 8.94 -32.44 -10.19
C GLY A 262 9.78 -31.79 -9.10
N ALA A 263 11.12 -31.86 -9.22
CA ALA A 263 12.05 -31.34 -8.22
C ALA A 263 12.42 -29.84 -8.39
N GLU A 264 11.97 -29.19 -9.47
CA GLU A 264 12.31 -27.81 -9.78
C GLU A 264 11.14 -26.86 -9.49
N HIS A 265 11.34 -25.89 -8.61
CA HIS A 265 10.40 -24.77 -8.43
C HIS A 265 10.46 -23.84 -9.64
N LYS A 266 9.36 -23.72 -10.40
CA LYS A 266 9.29 -22.86 -11.59
C LYS A 266 8.48 -21.59 -11.41
N GLY A 267 8.03 -21.26 -10.20
CA GLY A 267 7.30 -20.02 -9.88
C GLY A 267 5.83 -20.24 -9.54
N PHE A 268 4.97 -19.30 -9.93
CA PHE A 268 3.52 -19.38 -9.69
C PHE A 268 2.72 -18.49 -10.65
N LYS A 269 1.46 -18.87 -10.86
CA LYS A 269 0.48 -18.13 -11.62
C LYS A 269 -0.62 -17.58 -10.73
N LEU A 270 -0.92 -16.29 -10.91
CA LEU A 270 -2.01 -15.57 -10.28
C LEU A 270 -3.15 -15.44 -11.27
N THR A 271 -4.36 -15.87 -10.90
CA THR A 271 -5.55 -15.73 -11.76
C THR A 271 -6.68 -15.07 -10.97
N GLU A 272 -7.18 -13.92 -11.44
CA GLU A 272 -8.46 -13.40 -10.97
C GLU A 272 -9.57 -14.21 -11.64
N THR A 273 -10.16 -15.14 -10.89
CA THR A 273 -11.11 -16.16 -11.34
C THR A 273 -12.36 -15.60 -12.02
N ARG A 274 -12.82 -14.40 -11.65
CA ARG A 274 -14.02 -13.77 -12.22
C ARG A 274 -13.75 -13.17 -13.59
N SER A 275 -12.66 -12.42 -13.72
CA SER A 275 -12.31 -11.74 -14.98
C SER A 275 -11.56 -12.65 -15.97
N GLY A 276 -10.88 -13.68 -15.45
CA GLY A 276 -9.96 -14.54 -16.19
C GLY A 276 -8.60 -13.91 -16.49
N ARG A 277 -8.32 -12.71 -15.97
CA ARG A 277 -7.02 -12.03 -16.10
C ARG A 277 -5.98 -12.72 -15.22
N TRP A 278 -4.76 -12.84 -15.71
CA TRP A 278 -3.70 -13.55 -14.99
C TRP A 278 -2.33 -12.88 -15.14
N ILE A 279 -1.48 -13.12 -14.15
CA ILE A 279 -0.04 -12.85 -14.14
C ILE A 279 0.67 -14.17 -13.84
N ASP A 280 1.69 -14.51 -14.61
CA ASP A 280 2.40 -15.77 -14.52
C ASP A 280 3.90 -15.51 -14.33
N LEU A 281 4.43 -15.79 -13.14
CA LEU A 281 5.84 -15.64 -12.81
C LEU A 281 6.53 -17.00 -12.98
N VAL A 282 7.46 -17.07 -13.92
CA VAL A 282 8.19 -18.29 -14.25
C VAL A 282 9.70 -18.11 -14.21
N LYS A 283 10.41 -19.15 -13.78
CA LYS A 283 11.87 -19.24 -13.94
C LYS A 283 12.18 -19.61 -15.39
N THR A 284 12.90 -18.76 -16.11
CA THR A 284 13.23 -18.99 -17.54
C THR A 284 14.58 -19.68 -17.71
N ASP A 285 15.54 -19.38 -16.83
CA ASP A 285 16.83 -20.05 -16.73
C ASP A 285 17.43 -19.88 -15.32
N ALA A 286 18.66 -20.33 -15.09
CA ALA A 286 19.31 -20.24 -13.77
C ALA A 286 19.49 -18.80 -13.27
N SER A 287 19.61 -17.83 -14.18
CA SER A 287 19.89 -16.43 -13.92
C SER A 287 18.73 -15.48 -14.22
N GLN A 288 17.57 -15.98 -14.67
CA GLN A 288 16.46 -15.12 -15.07
C GLN A 288 15.09 -15.69 -14.69
N TRP A 289 14.22 -14.77 -14.24
CA TRP A 289 12.79 -14.99 -14.09
C TRP A 289 12.00 -14.01 -14.94
N GLN A 290 10.80 -14.41 -15.36
CA GLN A 290 9.91 -13.58 -16.16
C GLN A 290 8.49 -13.64 -15.60
N ALA A 291 7.87 -12.47 -15.39
CA ALA A 291 6.44 -12.34 -15.16
C ALA A 291 5.74 -11.97 -16.47
N LYS A 292 4.72 -12.72 -16.87
CA LYS A 292 3.92 -12.49 -18.08
C LYS A 292 2.45 -12.33 -17.75
N ASP A 293 1.71 -11.48 -18.48
CA ASP A 293 0.24 -11.41 -18.33
C ASP A 293 -0.55 -12.05 -19.47
N HIS A 294 -1.88 -12.09 -19.29
CA HIS A 294 -2.84 -12.61 -20.28
C HIS A 294 -2.86 -11.85 -21.62
N THR A 295 -2.19 -10.70 -21.72
CA THR A 295 -2.03 -9.95 -22.97
C THR A 295 -0.65 -10.14 -23.60
N GLY A 296 0.25 -10.87 -22.93
CA GLY A 296 1.60 -11.15 -23.39
C GLY A 296 2.67 -10.14 -22.99
N ARG A 297 2.33 -9.12 -22.17
CA ARG A 297 3.36 -8.20 -21.63
C ARG A 297 4.24 -8.95 -20.65
N THR A 298 5.53 -8.63 -20.63
CA THR A 298 6.54 -9.29 -19.80
C THR A 298 7.29 -8.31 -18.94
N ALA A 299 7.59 -8.68 -17.70
CA ALA A 299 8.62 -8.06 -16.87
C ALA A 299 9.69 -9.10 -16.53
N VAL A 300 10.94 -8.69 -16.44
CA VAL A 300 12.10 -9.60 -16.34
C VAL A 300 12.91 -9.28 -15.09
N PHE A 301 13.36 -10.33 -14.40
CA PHE A 301 14.20 -10.27 -13.22
C PHE A 301 15.49 -11.03 -13.51
N ASP A 302 16.60 -10.30 -13.65
CA ASP A 302 17.92 -10.87 -13.90
C ASP A 302 18.68 -10.98 -12.57
N LEU A 303 19.27 -12.14 -12.32
CA LEU A 303 20.07 -12.47 -11.15
C LEU A 303 21.57 -12.38 -11.49
N ASN A 304 22.38 -11.96 -10.53
CA ASN A 304 23.83 -12.11 -10.63
C ASN A 304 24.27 -13.57 -10.37
N ALA A 305 25.56 -13.85 -10.53
CA ALA A 305 26.11 -15.19 -10.29
C ALA A 305 25.94 -15.71 -8.84
N ALA A 306 25.69 -14.83 -7.87
CA ALA A 306 25.40 -15.19 -6.48
C ALA A 306 23.90 -15.48 -6.23
N GLY A 307 23.02 -15.24 -7.22
CA GLY A 307 21.57 -15.38 -7.10
C GLY A 307 20.87 -14.15 -6.50
N ASP A 308 21.55 -13.00 -6.41
CA ASP A 308 20.92 -11.74 -6.00
C ASP A 308 20.25 -11.07 -7.20
N LEU A 309 19.07 -10.48 -7.00
CA LEU A 309 18.36 -9.73 -8.03
C LEU A 309 19.20 -8.53 -8.46
N ALA A 310 19.79 -8.56 -9.65
CA ALA A 310 20.69 -7.55 -10.16
C ALA A 310 19.97 -6.50 -11.00
N LYS A 311 18.91 -6.90 -11.72
CA LYS A 311 18.16 -5.99 -12.58
C LYS A 311 16.69 -6.42 -12.65
N PHE A 312 15.80 -5.43 -12.61
CA PHE A 312 14.40 -5.60 -12.93
C PHE A 312 14.09 -4.76 -14.18
N THR A 313 13.46 -5.36 -15.18
CA THR A 313 13.00 -4.67 -16.40
C THR A 313 11.47 -4.73 -16.45
N ASP A 314 10.82 -3.57 -16.45
CA ASP A 314 9.36 -3.45 -16.45
C ASP A 314 8.73 -3.79 -17.82
N THR A 315 7.39 -3.79 -17.87
CA THR A 315 6.63 -4.06 -19.11
C THR A 315 6.82 -3.03 -20.24
N ALA A 316 7.46 -1.91 -19.97
CA ALA A 316 7.81 -0.88 -20.94
C ALA A 316 9.30 -0.94 -21.35
N GLY A 317 10.06 -1.91 -20.84
CA GLY A 317 11.50 -2.05 -21.11
C GLY A 317 12.38 -1.13 -20.26
N LYS A 318 11.82 -0.43 -19.26
CA LYS A 318 12.58 0.41 -18.33
C LYS A 318 13.23 -0.46 -17.26
N ALA A 319 14.51 -0.19 -16.96
CA ALA A 319 15.29 -1.03 -16.07
C ALA A 319 15.66 -0.33 -14.76
N THR A 320 15.47 -1.05 -13.65
CA THR A 320 16.01 -0.69 -12.33
C THR A 320 17.13 -1.66 -11.99
N VAL A 321 18.31 -1.13 -11.66
CA VAL A 321 19.51 -1.93 -11.35
C VAL A 321 19.80 -1.90 -9.85
N TYR A 322 20.19 -3.06 -9.33
CA TYR A 322 20.47 -3.31 -7.92
C TYR A 322 21.92 -3.80 -7.77
N ALA A 323 22.66 -3.20 -6.84
CA ALA A 323 23.98 -3.70 -6.46
C ALA A 323 24.05 -3.96 -4.96
N TYR A 324 24.88 -4.94 -4.58
CA TYR A 324 24.96 -5.47 -3.23
C TYR A 324 26.36 -5.27 -2.66
N ASP A 325 26.44 -5.17 -1.33
CA ASP A 325 27.70 -5.22 -0.60
C ASP A 325 28.25 -6.66 -0.47
N SER A 326 29.40 -6.81 0.17
CA SER A 326 30.04 -8.11 0.41
C SER A 326 29.21 -9.05 1.30
N SER A 327 28.26 -8.53 2.07
CA SER A 327 27.31 -9.28 2.90
C SER A 327 25.99 -9.57 2.17
N ARG A 328 25.94 -9.32 0.85
CA ARG A 328 24.76 -9.53 -0.02
C ARG A 328 23.55 -8.69 0.41
N ARG A 329 23.79 -7.49 0.92
CA ARG A 329 22.76 -6.50 1.27
C ARG A 329 22.70 -5.44 0.20
N LEU A 330 21.50 -4.92 -0.08
CA LEU A 330 21.29 -3.96 -1.14
C LEU A 330 22.01 -2.63 -0.84
N ALA A 331 23.11 -2.35 -1.53
CA ALA A 331 23.92 -1.16 -1.32
C ALA A 331 23.57 -0.01 -2.27
N LYS A 332 23.01 -0.31 -3.45
CA LYS A 332 22.70 0.68 -4.48
C LYS A 332 21.47 0.31 -5.30
N VAL A 333 20.63 1.29 -5.56
CA VAL A 333 19.54 1.25 -6.54
C VAL A 333 19.79 2.32 -7.59
N THR A 334 19.65 1.96 -8.87
CA THR A 334 19.63 2.92 -9.99
C THR A 334 18.31 2.77 -10.71
N THR A 335 17.48 3.81 -10.70
CA THR A 335 16.16 3.81 -11.36
C THR A 335 16.31 4.03 -12.88
N PRO A 336 15.25 3.81 -13.68
CA PRO A 336 15.29 4.05 -15.13
C PRO A 336 15.60 5.50 -15.53
N GLU A 337 15.36 6.44 -14.63
CA GLU A 337 15.68 7.86 -14.78
C GLU A 337 17.13 8.19 -14.33
N ASP A 338 17.99 7.18 -14.21
CA ASP A 338 19.39 7.24 -13.76
C ASP A 338 19.58 7.84 -12.35
N THR A 339 18.49 7.91 -11.56
CA THR A 339 18.58 8.34 -10.17
C THR A 339 19.21 7.23 -9.35
N ILE A 340 20.31 7.56 -8.67
CA ILE A 340 21.02 6.64 -7.79
C ILE A 340 20.64 6.89 -6.34
N THR A 341 20.31 5.82 -5.62
CA THR A 341 20.17 5.82 -4.16
C THR A 341 21.12 4.79 -3.56
N LEU A 342 21.84 5.20 -2.53
CA LEU A 342 22.82 4.40 -1.81
C LEU A 342 22.33 4.09 -0.40
N PHE A 343 22.69 2.91 0.08
CA PHE A 343 22.38 2.45 1.42
C PHE A 343 23.67 1.99 2.10
N THR A 344 23.82 2.36 3.37
CA THR A 344 24.87 1.80 4.23
C THR A 344 24.25 1.16 5.45
N TYR A 345 24.95 0.24 6.09
CA TYR A 345 24.45 -0.58 7.18
C TYR A 345 25.45 -0.69 8.32
N ASP A 346 24.96 -1.05 9.50
CA ASP A 346 25.79 -1.55 10.59
C ASP A 346 25.96 -3.08 10.53
N ALA A 347 26.73 -3.63 11.46
CA ALA A 347 26.99 -5.06 11.54
C ALA A 347 25.74 -5.93 11.85
N GLN A 348 24.63 -5.33 12.29
CA GLN A 348 23.36 -6.02 12.57
C GLN A 348 22.34 -5.87 11.41
N ASN A 349 22.81 -5.45 10.23
CA ASN A 349 22.01 -5.22 9.02
C ASN A 349 20.96 -4.11 9.13
N ARG A 350 21.10 -3.21 10.11
CA ARG A 350 20.25 -2.03 10.22
C ARG A 350 20.79 -0.95 9.30
N VAL A 351 19.91 -0.26 8.59
CA VAL A 351 20.33 0.80 7.65
C VAL A 351 20.85 2.01 8.44
N ARG A 352 22.07 2.45 8.14
CA ARG A 352 22.69 3.63 8.77
C ARG A 352 22.55 4.88 7.92
N SER A 353 22.34 4.74 6.60
CA SER A 353 21.98 5.87 5.76
C SER A 353 21.18 5.50 4.52
N VAL A 354 20.41 6.48 4.06
CA VAL A 354 19.77 6.52 2.74
C VAL A 354 20.24 7.81 2.07
N GLN A 355 21.02 7.70 1.00
CA GLN A 355 21.56 8.85 0.28
C GLN A 355 21.04 8.86 -1.16
N ARG A 356 20.42 9.96 -1.58
CA ARG A 356 20.14 10.21 -3.00
C ARG A 356 21.34 10.94 -3.61
N VAL A 357 21.95 10.36 -4.63
CA VAL A 357 23.14 10.93 -5.28
C VAL A 357 22.72 12.06 -6.20
N THR A 358 23.29 13.24 -6.01
CA THR A 358 23.18 14.39 -6.93
C THR A 358 24.49 14.61 -7.67
N GLU A 359 25.61 14.22 -7.08
CA GLU A 359 26.95 14.38 -7.66
C GLU A 359 27.81 13.15 -7.36
N SER A 360 28.57 12.72 -8.36
CA SER A 360 29.60 11.69 -8.20
C SER A 360 30.97 12.33 -8.41
N THR A 361 31.85 12.19 -7.42
CA THR A 361 33.21 12.74 -7.44
C THR A 361 34.24 11.63 -7.30
N SER A 362 35.52 11.95 -7.48
CA SER A 362 36.61 11.00 -7.23
C SER A 362 36.71 10.52 -5.77
N SER A 363 36.09 11.25 -4.84
CA SER A 363 36.06 10.93 -3.40
C SER A 363 34.77 10.21 -2.96
N GLY A 364 33.87 9.87 -3.88
CA GLY A 364 32.62 9.15 -3.59
C GLY A 364 31.38 9.87 -4.13
N HIS A 365 30.26 9.72 -3.43
CA HIS A 365 28.97 10.29 -3.83
C HIS A 365 28.51 11.35 -2.83
N ASN A 366 27.96 12.45 -3.35
CA ASN A 366 27.34 13.52 -2.58
C ASN A 366 25.85 13.62 -2.91
N GLY A 367 25.09 14.17 -1.97
CA GLY A 367 23.67 14.41 -2.12
C GLY A 367 22.92 14.27 -0.79
N PRO A 368 21.63 14.66 -0.75
CA PRO A 368 20.86 14.64 0.47
C PRO A 368 20.86 13.25 1.11
N THR A 369 21.26 13.22 2.37
CA THR A 369 21.51 12.00 3.12
C THR A 369 20.71 12.01 4.41
N TRP A 370 19.88 10.98 4.60
CA TRP A 370 19.31 10.67 5.90
C TRP A 370 20.23 9.70 6.62
N ARG A 371 20.54 9.98 7.89
CA ARG A 371 21.35 9.13 8.74
C ARG A 371 20.53 8.60 9.90
N TYR A 372 20.74 7.34 10.24
CA TYR A 372 20.09 6.64 11.34
C TYR A 372 21.16 6.15 12.31
N ASP A 373 21.05 6.56 13.57
CA ASP A 373 21.92 6.09 14.65
C ASP A 373 21.09 5.41 15.74
N TYR A 374 21.51 4.21 16.12
CA TYR A 374 20.78 3.34 17.04
C TYR A 374 21.52 3.22 18.36
N SER A 375 20.81 3.37 19.49
CA SER A 375 21.41 3.13 20.82
C SER A 375 21.31 1.67 21.28
N GLY A 376 20.35 0.90 20.72
CA GLY A 376 20.17 -0.52 21.03
C GLY A 376 21.27 -1.37 20.41
N ALA A 377 21.74 -2.40 21.13
CA ALA A 377 22.78 -3.30 20.64
C ALA A 377 22.29 -4.28 19.55
N THR A 378 20.99 -4.57 19.53
CA THR A 378 20.36 -5.46 18.55
C THR A 378 19.10 -4.79 17.96
N PRO A 379 18.58 -5.24 16.80
CA PRO A 379 17.34 -4.72 16.22
C PRO A 379 16.11 -4.86 17.12
N SER A 380 16.10 -5.80 18.07
CA SER A 380 14.98 -6.07 18.99
C SER A 380 15.15 -5.42 20.37
N ALA A 381 16.25 -4.72 20.62
CA ALA A 381 16.49 -4.08 21.91
C ALA A 381 15.72 -2.76 22.03
N ALA A 382 15.21 -2.48 23.23
CA ALA A 382 14.72 -1.15 23.56
C ALA A 382 15.85 -0.11 23.43
N GLY A 383 15.51 1.13 23.08
CA GLY A 383 16.51 2.16 22.84
C GLY A 383 15.98 3.38 22.11
N THR A 384 16.89 4.07 21.43
CA THR A 384 16.57 5.22 20.59
C THR A 384 17.11 5.04 19.19
N THR A 385 16.37 5.58 18.23
CA THR A 385 16.80 5.84 16.86
C THR A 385 16.86 7.34 16.66
N THR A 386 18.05 7.88 16.41
CA THR A 386 18.23 9.28 16.01
C THR A 386 18.25 9.34 14.49
N VAL A 387 17.25 10.01 13.92
CA VAL A 387 17.20 10.33 12.48
C VAL A 387 17.78 11.72 12.30
N THR A 388 18.87 11.83 11.55
CA THR A 388 19.44 13.11 11.12
C THR A 388 19.07 13.32 9.66
N ASP A 389 18.38 14.39 9.35
CA ASP A 389 17.97 14.71 7.98
C ASP A 389 19.13 15.30 7.15
N PRO A 390 18.94 15.58 5.85
CA PRO A 390 19.98 16.17 5.02
C PRO A 390 20.51 17.51 5.52
N ASP A 391 19.70 18.32 6.19
CA ASP A 391 20.09 19.65 6.66
C ASP A 391 20.89 19.59 7.98
N GLY A 392 20.85 18.45 8.67
CA GLY A 392 21.58 18.19 9.91
C GLY A 392 20.68 18.19 11.14
N ASP A 393 19.37 18.36 10.94
CA ASP A 393 18.38 18.41 12.01
C ASP A 393 18.08 17.00 12.53
N ARG A 394 18.03 16.87 13.86
CA ARG A 394 17.98 15.57 14.55
C ARG A 394 16.62 15.34 15.19
N THR A 395 15.93 14.29 14.78
CA THR A 395 14.73 13.78 15.45
C THR A 395 15.07 12.50 16.20
N VAL A 396 14.74 12.42 17.49
CA VAL A 396 15.04 11.25 18.33
C VAL A 396 13.76 10.48 18.62
N HIS A 397 13.72 9.22 18.21
CA HIS A 397 12.62 8.28 18.47
C HIS A 397 13.03 7.30 19.56
N THR A 398 12.34 7.30 20.70
CA THR A 398 12.51 6.30 21.76
C THR A 398 11.50 5.19 21.57
N HIS A 399 11.95 3.94 21.60
CA HIS A 399 11.11 2.75 21.51
C HIS A 399 11.36 1.76 22.65
N ASN A 400 10.35 0.96 22.96
CA ASN A 400 10.49 -0.17 23.88
C ASN A 400 10.97 -1.45 23.14
N ALA A 401 11.05 -2.56 23.85
CA ALA A 401 11.53 -3.85 23.29
C ALA A 401 10.58 -4.46 22.25
N ASP A 402 9.30 -4.08 22.27
CA ASP A 402 8.32 -4.50 21.26
C ASP A 402 8.40 -3.62 19.99
N GLY A 403 9.27 -2.61 19.96
CA GLY A 403 9.42 -1.70 18.84
C GLY A 403 8.35 -0.59 18.78
N GLU A 404 7.59 -0.37 19.85
CA GLU A 404 6.61 0.71 19.94
C GLU A 404 7.31 2.04 20.26
N ILE A 405 7.05 3.08 19.46
CA ILE A 405 7.62 4.41 19.69
C ILE A 405 6.87 5.10 20.81
N THR A 406 7.52 5.26 21.97
CA THR A 406 6.94 5.84 23.19
C THR A 406 7.19 7.33 23.31
N LYS A 407 8.25 7.85 22.68
CA LYS A 407 8.58 9.29 22.66
C LYS A 407 9.25 9.68 21.35
N VAL A 408 8.92 10.86 20.84
CA VAL A 408 9.61 11.49 19.71
C VAL A 408 9.98 12.90 20.12
N THR A 409 11.26 13.24 20.09
CA THR A 409 11.76 14.60 20.30
C THR A 409 12.16 15.19 18.95
N ASP A 410 11.57 16.33 18.60
CA ASP A 410 11.85 17.04 17.36
C ASP A 410 13.21 17.78 17.39
N PRO A 411 13.68 18.33 16.26
CA PRO A 411 14.96 19.04 16.19
C PRO A 411 15.06 20.27 17.08
N LEU A 412 13.93 20.85 17.47
CA LEU A 412 13.86 22.00 18.37
C LEU A 412 13.83 21.58 19.86
N GLY A 413 13.87 20.28 20.13
CA GLY A 413 13.88 19.72 21.48
C GLY A 413 12.50 19.49 22.08
N HIS A 414 11.41 19.67 21.33
CA HIS A 414 10.06 19.48 21.85
C HIS A 414 9.65 18.01 21.76
N PRO A 415 9.29 17.36 22.89
CA PRO A 415 8.86 15.98 22.89
C PRO A 415 7.35 15.82 22.69
N ARG A 416 6.96 14.73 22.03
CA ARG A 416 5.63 14.13 22.06
C ARG A 416 5.73 12.68 22.50
N SER A 417 4.70 12.14 23.14
CA SER A 417 4.76 10.77 23.69
C SER A 417 3.48 9.97 23.47
N ARG A 418 3.60 8.65 23.61
CA ARG A 418 2.49 7.69 23.54
C ARG A 418 2.65 6.61 24.59
N THR A 419 1.53 6.12 25.09
CA THR A 419 1.47 4.91 25.92
C THR A 419 0.73 3.81 25.18
N TYR A 420 1.05 2.56 25.48
CA TYR A 420 0.51 1.39 24.80
C TYR A 420 0.01 0.37 25.80
N LYS A 421 -0.99 -0.40 25.38
CA LYS A 421 -1.45 -1.63 26.04
C LYS A 421 -1.86 -2.60 24.95
N ASN A 422 -1.34 -3.84 25.00
CA ASN A 422 -1.57 -4.86 23.97
C ASN A 422 -1.23 -4.36 22.55
N HIS A 423 -0.17 -3.56 22.41
CA HIS A 423 0.23 -2.89 21.16
C HIS A 423 -0.77 -1.90 20.56
N LEU A 424 -1.72 -1.43 21.36
CA LEU A 424 -2.68 -0.39 20.99
C LEU A 424 -2.38 0.88 21.79
N VAL A 425 -2.28 2.00 21.09
CA VAL A 425 -2.06 3.33 21.69
C VAL A 425 -3.21 3.64 22.66
N GLN A 426 -2.90 3.91 23.93
CA GLN A 426 -3.88 4.28 24.96
C GLN A 426 -3.96 5.79 25.12
N THR A 427 -2.81 6.47 25.16
CA THR A 427 -2.74 7.93 25.19
C THR A 427 -1.70 8.43 24.20
N ALA A 428 -1.94 9.62 23.65
CA ALA A 428 -0.96 10.39 22.89
C ALA A 428 -0.91 11.81 23.44
N THR A 429 0.29 12.25 23.82
CA THR A 429 0.57 13.61 24.29
C THR A 429 1.24 14.39 23.18
N ASP A 430 0.72 15.58 22.88
CA ASP A 430 1.31 16.46 21.87
C ASP A 430 2.59 17.17 22.35
N ALA A 431 3.17 17.99 21.48
CA ALA A 431 4.40 18.73 21.76
C ALA A 431 4.16 20.15 22.35
N MET A 432 2.93 20.45 22.80
CA MET A 432 2.61 21.78 23.37
C MET A 432 2.99 21.92 24.85
N GLY A 433 3.51 20.84 25.46
CA GLY A 433 4.00 20.86 26.84
C GLY A 433 5.27 21.70 26.97
N THR A 434 5.41 22.41 28.09
CA THR A 434 6.60 23.22 28.40
C THR A 434 7.66 22.45 29.19
N GLY A 435 7.34 21.24 29.68
CA GLY A 435 8.31 20.36 30.34
C GLY A 435 9.28 19.72 29.35
N THR A 436 10.55 19.55 29.74
CA THR A 436 11.60 18.90 28.94
C THR A 436 11.33 17.41 28.65
N ASP A 437 10.40 16.80 29.37
CA ASP A 437 9.90 15.45 29.18
C ASP A 437 8.54 15.40 28.44
N GLY A 438 7.95 16.55 28.12
CA GLY A 438 6.61 16.68 27.52
C GLY A 438 5.50 16.88 28.55
N THR A 439 5.84 17.09 29.82
CA THR A 439 4.86 17.42 30.86
C THR A 439 4.10 18.70 30.50
N GLY A 440 2.78 18.67 30.69
CA GLY A 440 1.86 19.77 30.36
C GLY A 440 1.36 19.79 28.91
N GLY A 441 1.76 18.81 28.08
CA GLY A 441 1.20 18.66 26.73
C GLY A 441 -0.26 18.21 26.76
N ASN A 442 -0.98 18.47 25.66
CA ASN A 442 -2.38 18.08 25.54
C ASN A 442 -2.48 16.57 25.29
N VAL A 443 -3.33 15.88 26.06
CA VAL A 443 -3.46 14.42 26.02
C VAL A 443 -4.74 14.01 25.29
N THR A 444 -4.60 13.17 24.27
CA THR A 444 -5.71 12.43 23.66
C THR A 444 -5.72 11.00 24.18
N THR A 445 -6.88 10.51 24.61
CA THR A 445 -7.06 9.14 25.13
C THR A 445 -7.86 8.31 24.13
N TYR A 446 -7.43 7.08 23.86
CA TYR A 446 -8.04 6.16 22.91
C TYR A 446 -8.64 4.95 23.61
N GLY A 447 -9.83 4.54 23.18
CA GLY A 447 -10.50 3.32 23.59
C GLY A 447 -10.46 2.27 22.49
N TRP A 448 -10.36 1.00 22.90
CA TRP A 448 -10.36 -0.16 22.02
C TRP A 448 -11.32 -1.22 22.56
N ASP A 449 -11.95 -1.99 21.68
CA ASP A 449 -12.69 -3.18 22.07
C ASP A 449 -11.76 -4.41 22.21
N ALA A 450 -12.32 -5.54 22.65
CA ALA A 450 -11.56 -6.79 22.83
C ALA A 450 -11.07 -7.42 21.51
N ARG A 451 -11.50 -6.91 20.35
CA ARG A 451 -11.11 -7.38 19.02
C ARG A 451 -10.12 -6.42 18.34
N ASN A 452 -9.60 -5.43 19.08
CA ASN A 452 -8.68 -4.39 18.64
C ASN A 452 -9.31 -3.35 17.69
N ASN A 453 -10.64 -3.20 17.71
CA ASN A 453 -11.32 -2.14 16.98
C ASN A 453 -11.33 -0.84 17.81
N PRO A 454 -11.12 0.33 17.17
CA PRO A 454 -11.20 1.61 17.87
C PRO A 454 -12.64 1.85 18.34
N SER A 455 -12.81 2.16 19.62
CA SER A 455 -14.11 2.43 20.24
C SER A 455 -14.29 3.87 20.69
N SER A 456 -13.21 4.59 21.02
CA SER A 456 -13.28 6.02 21.33
C SER A 456 -11.98 6.77 21.06
N ALA A 457 -12.09 8.09 20.91
CA ALA A 457 -10.99 9.04 20.95
C ALA A 457 -11.46 10.30 21.70
N GLN A 458 -10.98 10.48 22.93
CA GLN A 458 -11.26 11.64 23.76
C GLN A 458 -10.16 12.69 23.56
N LEU A 459 -10.56 13.85 23.04
CA LEU A 459 -9.70 15.00 22.83
C LEU A 459 -9.31 15.64 24.17
N PRO A 460 -8.22 16.43 24.20
CA PRO A 460 -7.79 17.16 25.39
C PRO A 460 -8.85 18.12 25.96
N THR A 461 -9.80 18.56 25.12
CA THR A 461 -10.94 19.39 25.52
C THR A 461 -12.02 18.62 26.29
N GLY A 462 -11.89 17.30 26.42
CA GLY A 462 -12.89 16.39 26.98
C GLY A 462 -13.92 15.87 25.97
N ALA A 463 -14.03 16.52 24.79
CA ALA A 463 -14.90 16.08 23.71
C ALA A 463 -14.49 14.70 23.18
N THR A 464 -15.44 13.82 22.94
CA THR A 464 -15.15 12.41 22.62
C THR A 464 -15.82 11.98 21.32
N ALA A 465 -15.01 11.46 20.39
CA ALA A 465 -15.52 10.68 19.27
C ALA A 465 -15.67 9.21 19.69
N ALA A 466 -16.71 8.53 19.22
CA ALA A 466 -17.01 7.14 19.58
C ALA A 466 -17.42 6.30 18.37
N LEU A 467 -16.98 5.05 18.33
CA LEU A 467 -17.41 4.03 17.38
C LEU A 467 -18.05 2.89 18.19
N THR A 468 -19.30 2.56 17.88
CA THR A 468 -20.07 1.59 18.66
C THR A 468 -20.80 0.59 17.75
N GLY A 469 -21.29 -0.50 18.36
CA GLY A 469 -22.08 -1.50 17.66
C GLY A 469 -21.31 -2.28 16.60
N TYR A 470 -20.02 -2.57 16.84
CA TYR A 470 -19.23 -3.39 15.93
C TYR A 470 -19.87 -4.77 15.70
N ARG A 471 -19.85 -5.19 14.44
CA ARG A 471 -20.30 -6.51 14.01
C ARG A 471 -19.32 -7.08 13.00
N THR A 472 -19.05 -8.38 13.10
CA THR A 472 -18.24 -9.09 12.12
C THR A 472 -19.14 -9.53 10.96
N ILE A 473 -18.95 -8.95 9.78
CA ILE A 473 -19.67 -9.32 8.54
C ILE A 473 -18.66 -9.73 7.49
N ALA A 474 -18.86 -10.91 6.89
CA ALA A 474 -17.94 -11.51 5.92
C ALA A 474 -16.47 -11.58 6.38
N GLY A 475 -16.24 -11.62 7.69
CA GLY A 475 -14.91 -11.65 8.31
C GLY A 475 -14.33 -10.27 8.63
N GLY A 476 -14.95 -9.18 8.20
CA GLY A 476 -14.54 -7.81 8.55
C GLY A 476 -15.33 -7.28 9.75
N ASP A 477 -14.66 -6.61 10.69
CA ASP A 477 -15.27 -5.91 11.82
C ASP A 477 -15.69 -4.49 11.37
N LEU A 478 -17.00 -4.24 11.39
CA LEU A 478 -17.60 -3.00 10.87
C LEU A 478 -18.42 -2.31 11.97
N PRO A 479 -18.25 -1.00 12.19
CA PRO A 479 -19.00 -0.27 13.22
C PRO A 479 -20.48 -0.13 12.86
N GLY A 480 -21.35 -0.10 13.86
CA GLY A 480 -22.78 0.19 13.69
C GLY A 480 -23.04 1.70 13.64
N SER A 481 -22.31 2.47 14.45
CA SER A 481 -22.46 3.91 14.54
C SER A 481 -21.11 4.60 14.76
N TYR A 482 -21.00 5.84 14.30
CA TYR A 482 -19.94 6.78 14.61
C TYR A 482 -20.55 8.05 15.19
N THR A 483 -20.03 8.52 16.31
CA THR A 483 -20.33 9.85 16.83
C THR A 483 -19.02 10.65 16.84
N SER A 484 -18.98 11.79 16.17
CA SER A 484 -17.82 12.68 16.19
C SER A 484 -17.74 13.48 17.49
N ALA A 485 -16.59 14.11 17.74
CA ALA A 485 -16.35 14.89 18.96
C ALA A 485 -17.26 16.13 19.10
N ASP A 486 -17.79 16.65 17.99
CA ASP A 486 -18.79 17.74 17.96
C ASP A 486 -20.24 17.23 18.06
N GLY A 487 -20.45 15.92 18.23
CA GLY A 487 -21.76 15.30 18.48
C GLY A 487 -22.55 14.91 17.23
N GLN A 488 -22.02 15.09 16.02
CA GLN A 488 -22.65 14.56 14.81
C GLN A 488 -22.61 13.03 14.85
N LYS A 489 -23.74 12.40 14.51
CA LYS A 489 -23.86 10.94 14.55
C LYS A 489 -24.15 10.38 13.17
N GLU A 490 -23.43 9.34 12.78
CA GLU A 490 -23.65 8.56 11.57
C GLU A 490 -23.96 7.10 11.94
N ASP A 491 -25.08 6.59 11.46
CA ASP A 491 -25.49 5.20 11.62
C ASP A 491 -25.32 4.42 10.30
N TYR A 492 -24.77 3.20 10.38
CA TYR A 492 -24.40 2.38 9.25
C TYR A 492 -25.21 1.09 9.15
N THR A 493 -25.68 0.77 7.95
CA THR A 493 -26.12 -0.58 7.59
C THR A 493 -25.22 -1.17 6.50
N TYR A 494 -25.09 -2.49 6.49
CA TYR A 494 -24.30 -3.20 5.49
C TYR A 494 -25.09 -4.37 4.93
N ASP A 495 -24.75 -4.75 3.70
CA ASP A 495 -25.17 -6.02 3.11
C ASP A 495 -24.46 -7.21 3.78
N THR A 496 -24.77 -8.42 3.32
CA THR A 496 -24.18 -9.67 3.85
C THR A 496 -22.67 -9.81 3.62
N ASN A 497 -22.10 -9.03 2.70
CA ASN A 497 -20.68 -8.98 2.37
C ASN A 497 -19.96 -7.80 3.05
N GLY A 498 -20.67 -7.04 3.89
CA GLY A 498 -20.12 -5.91 4.62
C GLY A 498 -19.91 -4.67 3.74
N ASN A 499 -20.59 -4.53 2.60
CA ASN A 499 -20.63 -3.27 1.86
C ASN A 499 -21.68 -2.34 2.45
N THR A 500 -21.33 -1.06 2.62
CA THR A 500 -22.22 -0.06 3.23
C THR A 500 -23.45 0.18 2.35
N GLU A 501 -24.62 -0.20 2.84
CA GLU A 501 -25.92 0.03 2.20
C GLU A 501 -26.51 1.38 2.58
N THR A 502 -26.40 1.79 3.84
CA THR A 502 -26.89 3.10 4.27
C THR A 502 -25.91 3.81 5.19
N VAL A 503 -25.89 5.13 5.08
CA VAL A 503 -25.26 6.04 6.05
C VAL A 503 -26.32 7.07 6.41
N THR A 504 -26.74 7.09 7.67
CA THR A 504 -27.74 8.03 8.17
C THR A 504 -27.08 9.01 9.13
N THR A 505 -26.92 10.26 8.69
CA THR A 505 -26.40 11.34 9.52
C THR A 505 -27.55 11.97 10.32
N THR A 506 -27.39 12.11 11.64
CA THR A 506 -28.32 12.78 12.55
C THR A 506 -27.70 14.05 13.09
N GLY A 507 -28.41 15.18 13.01
CA GLY A 507 -27.93 16.50 13.40
C GLY A 507 -28.55 17.61 12.54
N THR A 508 -28.00 18.82 12.62
CA THR A 508 -28.51 20.03 11.93
C THR A 508 -28.55 19.88 10.39
N ASP A 509 -27.65 19.08 9.81
CA ASP A 509 -27.58 18.75 8.38
C ASP A 509 -27.88 17.27 8.12
N GLY A 510 -28.73 16.66 8.95
CA GLY A 510 -29.05 15.25 8.90
C GLY A 510 -29.61 14.80 7.54
N GLY A 511 -29.23 13.61 7.11
CA GLY A 511 -29.60 13.08 5.81
C GLY A 511 -29.17 11.64 5.64
N GLN A 512 -29.82 10.93 4.71
CA GLN A 512 -29.55 9.52 4.48
C GLN A 512 -28.99 9.29 3.07
N ARG A 513 -27.84 8.62 3.01
CA ARG A 513 -27.24 8.13 1.76
C ARG A 513 -27.51 6.65 1.67
N THR A 514 -27.93 6.16 0.50
CA THR A 514 -28.18 4.73 0.29
C THR A 514 -27.46 4.22 -0.94
N TYR A 515 -27.01 2.97 -0.89
CA TYR A 515 -26.24 2.31 -1.94
C TYR A 515 -26.80 0.92 -2.16
N THR A 516 -26.79 0.49 -3.43
CA THR A 516 -27.08 -0.90 -3.78
C THR A 516 -25.87 -1.50 -4.46
N TYR A 517 -25.69 -2.81 -4.31
CA TYR A 517 -24.60 -3.56 -4.89
C TYR A 517 -25.13 -4.79 -5.62
N ASN A 518 -24.37 -5.28 -6.60
CA ASN A 518 -24.61 -6.60 -7.18
C ASN A 518 -24.58 -7.65 -6.08
N LYS A 519 -25.61 -8.49 -6.06
CA LYS A 519 -25.64 -9.72 -5.25
C LYS A 519 -24.84 -10.81 -5.96
N ALA A 520 -24.85 -12.03 -5.42
CA ALA A 520 -24.28 -13.21 -6.06
C ALA A 520 -24.76 -13.40 -7.51
N ILE A 521 -26.01 -13.02 -7.82
CA ILE A 521 -26.50 -12.86 -9.19
C ILE A 521 -26.48 -11.35 -9.54
N PRO A 522 -25.57 -10.90 -10.42
CA PRO A 522 -25.45 -9.49 -10.77
C PRO A 522 -26.68 -8.94 -11.51
N THR A 523 -27.07 -7.70 -11.20
CA THR A 523 -28.22 -7.02 -11.82
C THR A 523 -27.81 -5.78 -12.62
N CYS A 524 -26.62 -5.23 -12.37
CA CYS A 524 -26.06 -4.09 -13.10
C CYS A 524 -24.85 -4.46 -13.97
N GLY A 525 -24.78 -5.73 -14.41
CA GLY A 525 -23.59 -6.29 -15.08
C GLY A 525 -22.44 -6.53 -14.10
N GLY A 526 -21.28 -6.98 -14.59
CA GLY A 526 -20.10 -7.22 -13.74
C GLY A 526 -20.30 -8.33 -12.71
N PHE A 527 -19.79 -8.11 -11.49
CA PHE A 527 -19.67 -9.13 -10.45
C PHE A 527 -20.23 -8.70 -9.09
N GLU A 528 -20.37 -9.66 -8.17
CA GLU A 528 -20.83 -9.45 -6.79
C GLU A 528 -20.08 -8.32 -6.08
N GLY A 529 -20.81 -7.53 -5.30
CA GLY A 529 -20.28 -6.42 -4.52
C GLY A 529 -19.96 -5.16 -5.32
N GLN A 530 -20.09 -5.14 -6.66
CA GLN A 530 -19.95 -3.90 -7.41
C GLN A 530 -21.18 -3.00 -7.22
N ARG A 531 -21.00 -1.70 -7.02
CA ARG A 531 -22.08 -0.77 -6.67
C ARG A 531 -22.98 -0.52 -7.87
N CYS A 532 -24.28 -0.81 -7.76
CA CYS A 532 -25.24 -0.54 -8.82
C CYS A 532 -25.86 0.86 -8.73
N THR A 533 -26.13 1.35 -7.52
CA THR A 533 -26.68 2.70 -7.32
C THR A 533 -26.06 3.41 -6.12
N ALA A 534 -26.08 4.75 -6.18
CA ALA A 534 -25.82 5.64 -5.06
C ALA A 534 -26.89 6.72 -5.04
N LYS A 535 -27.67 6.78 -3.96
CA LYS A 535 -28.66 7.83 -3.69
C LYS A 535 -28.09 8.76 -2.62
N ASP A 536 -27.97 10.04 -2.95
CA ASP A 536 -27.51 11.05 -2.00
C ASP A 536 -28.61 11.44 -0.99
N ALA A 537 -28.24 12.30 -0.03
CA ALA A 537 -29.17 12.80 0.99
C ALA A 537 -30.33 13.65 0.43
N ASN A 538 -30.19 14.19 -0.78
CA ASN A 538 -31.24 14.94 -1.49
C ASN A 538 -32.14 14.02 -2.33
N GLY A 539 -31.96 12.70 -2.21
CA GLY A 539 -32.70 11.69 -2.94
C GLY A 539 -32.31 11.53 -4.41
N LYS A 540 -31.23 12.17 -4.86
CA LYS A 540 -30.74 12.06 -6.25
C LYS A 540 -29.94 10.77 -6.42
N VAL A 541 -30.26 10.01 -7.47
CA VAL A 541 -29.69 8.68 -7.73
C VAL A 541 -28.70 8.74 -8.88
N THR A 542 -27.51 8.19 -8.66
CA THR A 542 -26.54 7.83 -9.69
C THR A 542 -26.54 6.31 -9.86
N SER A 543 -26.62 5.82 -11.10
CA SER A 543 -26.55 4.39 -11.42
C SER A 543 -25.27 4.04 -12.15
N PHE A 544 -24.76 2.83 -11.92
CA PHE A 544 -23.51 2.32 -12.47
C PHE A 544 -23.79 0.98 -13.17
N ILE A 545 -23.23 0.78 -14.36
CA ILE A 545 -23.35 -0.48 -15.13
C ILE A 545 -21.95 -0.96 -15.50
N TYR A 546 -21.71 -2.26 -15.36
CA TYR A 546 -20.43 -2.90 -15.59
C TYR A 546 -20.48 -3.84 -16.80
N ASP A 547 -19.34 -4.01 -17.48
CA ASP A 547 -19.19 -5.01 -18.53
C ASP A 547 -19.01 -6.43 -17.95
N THR A 548 -18.92 -7.45 -18.82
CA THR A 548 -18.75 -8.86 -18.43
C THR A 548 -17.38 -9.18 -17.83
N LYS A 549 -16.43 -8.24 -17.89
CA LYS A 549 -15.11 -8.32 -17.24
C LYS A 549 -15.06 -7.50 -15.96
N GLY A 550 -16.20 -6.94 -15.52
CA GLY A 550 -16.33 -6.18 -14.29
C GLY A 550 -15.81 -4.75 -14.38
N ASN A 551 -15.48 -4.23 -15.57
CA ASN A 551 -15.07 -2.83 -15.71
C ASN A 551 -16.30 -1.91 -15.79
N LEU A 552 -16.21 -0.70 -15.27
CA LEU A 552 -17.32 0.26 -15.22
C LEU A 552 -17.63 0.82 -16.61
N SER A 553 -18.69 0.36 -17.27
CA SER A 553 -19.01 0.73 -18.65
C SER A 553 -19.85 2.01 -18.78
N LYS A 554 -20.72 2.31 -17.81
CA LYS A 554 -21.67 3.43 -17.88
C LYS A 554 -22.01 3.96 -16.49
N VAL A 555 -22.07 5.28 -16.38
CA VAL A 555 -22.58 6.03 -15.23
C VAL A 555 -23.74 6.90 -15.67
N THR A 556 -24.88 6.75 -15.02
CA THR A 556 -26.07 7.58 -15.24
C THR A 556 -26.25 8.49 -14.02
N PRO A 557 -25.78 9.74 -14.07
CA PRO A 557 -25.99 10.69 -12.99
C PRO A 557 -27.45 11.18 -12.93
N PRO A 558 -27.85 11.88 -11.86
CA PRO A 558 -29.17 12.47 -11.76
C PRO A 558 -29.39 13.54 -12.82
N ALA A 559 -30.64 13.66 -13.32
CA ALA A 559 -31.01 14.74 -14.22
C ALA A 559 -30.73 16.12 -13.58
N PRO A 560 -30.30 17.13 -14.38
CA PRO A 560 -30.22 17.13 -15.85
C PRO A 560 -28.85 16.68 -16.42
N LEU A 561 -27.98 16.05 -15.62
CA LEU A 561 -26.67 15.63 -16.08
C LEU A 561 -26.78 14.47 -17.09
N GLY A 562 -25.98 14.52 -18.15
CA GLY A 562 -25.94 13.47 -19.17
C GLY A 562 -25.16 12.23 -18.73
N VAL A 563 -25.42 11.12 -19.40
CA VAL A 563 -24.75 9.82 -19.19
C VAL A 563 -23.25 9.91 -19.51
N VAL A 564 -22.42 9.24 -18.72
CA VAL A 564 -21.00 9.03 -19.00
C VAL A 564 -20.76 7.57 -19.39
N THR A 565 -20.04 7.32 -20.48
CA THR A 565 -19.68 5.96 -20.93
C THR A 565 -18.18 5.75 -21.01
N TYR A 566 -17.74 4.51 -20.85
CA TYR A 566 -16.34 4.11 -20.78
C TYR A 566 -16.08 2.91 -21.68
N THR A 567 -14.91 2.88 -22.33
CA THR A 567 -14.34 1.66 -22.91
C THR A 567 -13.04 1.31 -22.20
N HIS A 568 -12.68 0.03 -22.22
CA HIS A 568 -11.48 -0.48 -21.56
C HIS A 568 -10.67 -1.34 -22.52
N ASP A 569 -9.35 -1.35 -22.31
CA ASP A 569 -8.46 -2.29 -22.95
C ASP A 569 -8.54 -3.69 -22.31
N ALA A 570 -7.80 -4.64 -22.88
CA ALA A 570 -7.75 -6.02 -22.38
C ALA A 570 -7.23 -6.14 -20.93
N LEU A 571 -6.51 -5.12 -20.43
CA LEU A 571 -5.99 -5.04 -19.06
C LEU A 571 -6.98 -4.38 -18.09
N GLY A 572 -8.14 -3.93 -18.57
CA GLY A 572 -9.17 -3.24 -17.79
C GLY A 572 -8.88 -1.78 -17.50
N ARG A 573 -7.91 -1.20 -18.20
CA ARG A 573 -7.60 0.23 -18.06
C ARG A 573 -8.55 1.00 -18.97
N VAL A 574 -8.98 2.18 -18.53
CA VAL A 574 -9.84 3.05 -19.32
C VAL A 574 -9.12 3.48 -20.60
N GLU A 575 -9.75 3.24 -21.74
CA GLU A 575 -9.28 3.60 -23.09
C GLU A 575 -10.02 4.84 -23.61
N THR A 576 -11.35 4.91 -23.43
CA THR A 576 -12.12 6.10 -23.80
C THR A 576 -13.15 6.45 -22.73
N VAL A 577 -13.44 7.73 -22.60
CA VAL A 577 -14.54 8.27 -21.78
C VAL A 577 -15.34 9.22 -22.64
N THR A 578 -16.66 9.03 -22.69
CA THR A 578 -17.58 10.01 -23.28
C THR A 578 -18.36 10.66 -22.16
N ASP A 579 -18.19 11.97 -21.96
CA ASP A 579 -18.85 12.71 -20.88
C ASP A 579 -20.35 12.96 -21.17
N GLY A 580 -21.07 13.50 -20.18
CA GLY A 580 -22.49 13.81 -20.30
C GLY A 580 -22.85 14.90 -21.34
N ARG A 581 -21.85 15.56 -21.95
CA ARG A 581 -22.03 16.50 -23.06
C ARG A 581 -21.70 15.87 -24.41
N GLY A 582 -21.34 14.58 -24.44
CA GLY A 582 -20.91 13.85 -25.63
C GLY A 582 -19.44 14.08 -26.00
N ILE A 583 -18.63 14.71 -25.15
CA ILE A 583 -17.20 14.90 -25.42
C ILE A 583 -16.46 13.61 -25.13
N LYS A 584 -15.77 13.09 -26.14
CA LYS A 584 -14.98 11.87 -26.06
C LYS A 584 -13.50 12.17 -25.83
N SER A 585 -12.99 11.75 -24.68
CA SER A 585 -11.54 11.74 -24.38
C SER A 585 -10.99 10.33 -24.63
N VAL A 586 -9.84 10.26 -25.29
CA VAL A 586 -9.14 9.00 -25.59
C VAL A 586 -7.82 8.97 -24.83
N TYR A 587 -7.57 7.85 -24.16
CA TYR A 587 -6.37 7.59 -23.40
C TYR A 587 -5.50 6.58 -24.14
N THR A 588 -4.39 7.06 -24.67
CA THR A 588 -3.32 6.21 -25.21
C THR A 588 -2.26 6.02 -24.14
N ARG A 589 -1.90 4.78 -23.84
CA ARG A 589 -0.84 4.46 -22.86
C ARG A 589 0.28 3.69 -23.54
N PRO A 590 1.53 4.19 -23.50
CA PRO A 590 2.68 3.37 -23.83
C PRO A 590 2.94 2.42 -22.65
N GLY A 591 2.52 1.16 -22.75
CA GLY A 591 3.00 0.03 -21.92
C GLY A 591 2.74 0.03 -20.39
N GLN A 592 2.70 1.16 -19.70
CA GLN A 592 2.79 1.26 -18.25
C GLN A 592 1.46 1.20 -17.48
N ALA A 593 1.61 0.90 -16.19
CA ALA A 593 0.69 1.12 -15.09
C ALA A 593 0.77 2.54 -14.49
N GLY A 594 1.20 3.57 -15.26
CA GLY A 594 1.31 4.96 -14.80
C GLY A 594 1.08 6.00 -15.91
N LEU A 595 0.18 6.94 -15.61
CA LEU A 595 -0.23 8.19 -16.30
C LEU A 595 -0.81 8.17 -17.74
N LEU A 596 -1.93 8.91 -17.85
CA LEU A 596 -2.73 9.18 -19.03
C LEU A 596 -2.06 10.24 -19.91
N HIS A 597 -2.00 10.02 -21.22
CA HIS A 597 -2.04 11.12 -22.19
C HIS A 597 -3.49 11.27 -22.66
N GLN A 598 -4.10 12.40 -22.30
CA GLN A 598 -5.42 12.79 -22.76
C GLN A 598 -5.28 13.43 -24.14
N HIS A 599 -5.77 12.77 -25.17
CA HIS A 599 -6.04 13.42 -26.45
C HIS A 599 -7.53 13.71 -26.56
N ASP A 600 -7.91 14.99 -26.44
CA ASP A 600 -9.27 15.44 -26.74
C ASP A 600 -9.41 15.56 -28.27
N ARG A 601 -10.06 14.57 -28.89
CA ARG A 601 -10.49 14.70 -30.30
C ARG A 601 -11.84 15.41 -30.34
N HIS A 602 -11.80 16.72 -30.62
CA HIS A 602 -13.00 17.50 -30.95
C HIS A 602 -13.56 17.08 -32.31
N LEU A 603 -14.60 16.23 -32.32
CA LEU A 603 -15.41 16.04 -33.52
C LEU A 603 -16.29 17.29 -33.72
N HIS A 604 -16.06 18.02 -34.81
CA HIS A 604 -16.82 19.21 -35.18
C HIS A 604 -18.27 18.85 -35.55
N LEU A 605 -19.24 19.30 -34.76
CA LEU A 605 -20.60 19.58 -35.19
C LEU A 605 -21.00 20.97 -34.71
N ARG A 606 -21.64 21.72 -35.61
CA ARG A 606 -21.74 23.19 -35.64
C ARG A 606 -22.21 23.85 -34.34
N ARG A 607 -21.55 24.96 -34.01
CA ARG A 607 -21.79 25.90 -32.90
C ARG A 607 -23.25 26.41 -32.82
N ARG A 608 -23.79 26.40 -31.60
CA ARG A 608 -24.39 27.60 -30.97
C ARG A 608 -23.60 27.93 -29.69
N ARG A 609 -23.05 29.15 -29.61
CA ARG A 609 -22.39 29.80 -28.44
C ARG A 609 -23.45 30.11 -27.37
N GLN A 610 -23.26 30.21 -26.05
CA GLN A 610 -22.19 30.23 -25.02
C GLN A 610 -22.93 30.09 -23.63
N PRO A 611 -22.36 30.23 -22.40
CA PRO A 611 -21.00 30.60 -21.99
C PRO A 611 -20.31 29.58 -21.03
N HIS A 612 -19.02 29.84 -20.81
CA HIS A 612 -18.14 29.15 -19.87
C HIS A 612 -18.60 29.31 -18.42
N LEU A 613 -18.63 28.21 -17.68
CA LEU A 613 -18.49 28.20 -16.22
C LEU A 613 -17.28 27.34 -15.86
N ALA A 614 -16.39 27.93 -15.06
CA ALA A 614 -15.13 27.38 -14.62
C ALA A 614 -15.34 26.07 -13.84
N TYR A 615 -14.63 25.02 -14.26
CA TYR A 615 -14.48 23.80 -13.47
C TYR A 615 -13.58 24.11 -12.27
N ARG A 616 -14.20 24.24 -11.09
CA ARG A 616 -13.48 24.11 -9.82
C ARG A 616 -13.26 22.61 -9.61
N ARG A 617 -12.00 22.16 -9.65
CA ARG A 617 -11.61 20.81 -9.22
C ARG A 617 -12.18 20.56 -7.82
N LEU A 618 -13.19 19.71 -7.71
CA LEU A 618 -13.47 19.01 -6.46
C LEU A 618 -12.31 18.04 -6.25
N ARG A 619 -11.29 18.48 -5.50
CA ARG A 619 -10.38 17.56 -4.84
C ARG A 619 -11.25 16.72 -3.91
N HIS A 620 -11.32 15.42 -4.16
CA HIS A 620 -11.70 14.49 -3.11
C HIS A 620 -10.68 14.63 -1.99
N HIS A 621 -11.11 15.17 -0.86
CA HIS A 621 -10.43 14.94 0.41
C HIS A 621 -10.60 13.45 0.74
N HIS A 622 -9.57 12.68 0.43
CA HIS A 622 -9.22 11.55 1.27
C HIS A 622 -8.88 12.12 2.65
N LEU A 623 -9.55 11.62 3.69
CA LEU A 623 -9.13 11.77 5.07
C LEU A 623 -7.82 10.99 5.24
N ASP A 624 -6.72 11.66 4.93
CA ASP A 624 -5.40 11.32 5.42
C ASP A 624 -5.39 11.70 6.91
N PHE A 625 -5.22 10.73 7.81
CA PHE A 625 -4.76 11.00 9.17
C PHE A 625 -3.30 11.48 9.10
N ARG A 626 -3.09 12.71 8.63
CA ARG A 626 -1.83 13.43 8.77
C ARG A 626 -1.96 14.45 9.88
N ARG A 627 -1.06 14.31 10.85
CA ARG A 627 -0.70 15.31 11.86
C ARG A 627 -0.67 16.71 11.25
N THR A 628 -1.48 17.60 11.77
CA THR A 628 -1.20 19.03 11.75
C THR A 628 -0.53 19.38 13.08
N GLN A 629 0.74 19.79 13.04
CA GLN A 629 1.30 20.66 14.06
C GLN A 629 1.14 22.12 13.57
N PRO A 630 1.02 23.10 14.50
CA PRO A 630 0.82 24.51 14.17
C PRO A 630 1.95 25.13 13.35
#